data_AF-A0A1M6GEK6-F1
#
_entry.id   AF-A0A1M6GEK6-F1
#
_cell.length_a   1.000
_cell.length_b   1.000
_cell.length_c   1.000
_cell.angle_alpha   90.00
_cell.angle_beta   90.00
_cell.angle_gamma   90.00
#
_symmetry.space_group_name_H-M   'P 1'
#
loop_
_entity.id
_entity.type
_entity.pdbx_description
1 polymer ?
#
loop_
_entity_poly.entity_id
_entity_poly.type
_entity_poly.pdbx_seq_one_letter_code
_entity_poly.pdbx_strand_id
1 'polypeptide(L)' 'MKITQIKVVYLDGTTGVVSNDVLDVLIATGKIKCFKRSDGWVDIIRDHASLRDYRNATSYPGPERRAPWPDAEQRKD' A
#
# COMPACT_ATOMS: atom_id res chain seq x y z
N MET A 1 11.94 0.73 13.82
CA MET A 1 11.39 0.83 12.45
C MET A 1 11.68 -0.48 11.73
N LYS A 2 10.65 -1.22 11.29
CA LYS A 2 10.87 -2.45 10.50
C LYS A 2 11.23 -2.02 9.08
N ILE A 3 12.44 -2.36 8.64
CA ILE A 3 12.87 -2.16 7.27
C ILE A 3 12.21 -3.26 6.44
N THR A 4 11.02 -2.98 5.90
CA THR A 4 10.29 -3.95 5.08
C THR A 4 10.94 -3.98 3.72
N GLN A 5 11.83 -4.95 3.53
CA GLN A 5 12.48 -5.23 2.26
C GLN A 5 11.49 -5.91 1.31
N ILE A 6 11.22 -5.28 0.18
CA ILE A 6 10.25 -5.73 -0.82
C ILE A 6 11.02 -6.15 -2.07
N LYS A 7 10.74 -7.36 -2.56
CA LYS A 7 11.30 -7.84 -3.83
C LYS A 7 10.59 -7.16 -4.99
N VAL A 8 11.35 -6.67 -5.96
CA VAL A 8 10.86 -6.00 -7.17
C VAL A 8 11.47 -6.63 -8.40
N VAL A 9 10.79 -6.53 -9.53
CA VAL A 9 11.30 -6.84 -10.87
C VAL A 9 11.36 -5.53 -11.62
N TYR A 10 12.53 -5.12 -12.07
CA TYR A 10 12.72 -3.92 -12.89
C TYR A 10 12.23 -4.15 -14.32
N LEU A 11 12.08 -3.08 -15.09
CA LEU A 11 11.68 -3.16 -16.51
C LEU A 11 12.64 -4.03 -17.34
N ASP A 12 13.92 -4.03 -16.96
CA ASP A 12 14.99 -4.82 -17.58
C ASP A 12 14.89 -6.34 -17.26
N GLY A 13 13.93 -6.74 -16.43
CA GLY A 13 13.73 -8.13 -16.00
C GLY A 13 14.62 -8.56 -14.82
N THR A 14 15.52 -7.68 -14.37
CA THR A 14 16.33 -7.92 -13.17
C THR A 14 15.49 -7.86 -11.90
N THR A 15 15.80 -8.72 -10.94
CA THR A 15 15.15 -8.72 -9.62
C THR A 15 15.98 -7.96 -8.60
N GLY A 16 15.36 -7.07 -7.83
CA GLY A 16 15.98 -6.34 -6.75
C GLY A 16 15.22 -6.46 -5.43
N VAL A 17 15.84 -5.98 -4.37
CA VAL A 17 15.20 -5.80 -3.06
C VAL A 17 15.33 -4.34 -2.68
N VAL A 18 14.21 -3.69 -2.39
CA VAL A 18 14.16 -2.26 -2.06
C VAL A 18 13.40 -2.03 -0.76
N SER A 19 13.63 -0.88 -0.12
CA SER A 19 12.80 -0.41 0.99
C SER A 19 11.45 0.10 0.50
N ASN A 20 10.50 0.26 1.42
CA ASN A 20 9.17 0.77 1.09
C ASN A 20 9.21 2.18 0.48
N ASP A 21 10.07 3.07 0.97
CA ASP A 21 10.23 4.43 0.43
C ASP A 21 10.74 4.41 -1.02
N VAL A 22 11.73 3.55 -1.30
CA VAL A 22 12.29 3.41 -2.65
C VAL A 22 11.27 2.73 -3.58
N LEU A 23 10.49 1.78 -3.06
CA LEU A 23 9.41 1.16 -3.82
C LEU A 23 8.43 2.23 -4.31
N ASP A 24 7.94 3.11 -3.44
CA ASP A 24 6.97 4.15 -3.80
C ASP A 24 7.48 5.04 -4.94
N VAL A 25 8.74 5.46 -4.87
CA VAL A 25 9.40 6.22 -5.95
C VAL A 25 9.51 5.42 -7.25
N LEU A 26 9.85 4.12 -7.17
CA LEU A 26 9.94 3.26 -8.36
C LEU A 26 8.58 2.99 -9.00
N ILE A 27 7.51 2.93 -8.20
CA ILE A 27 6.12 2.86 -8.67
C ILE A 27 5.76 4.16 -9.38
N ALA A 28 5.95 5.31 -8.71
CA ALA A 28 5.60 6.62 -9.24
C ALA A 28 6.36 6.97 -10.53
N THR A 29 7.62 6.53 -10.64
CA THR A 29 8.45 6.73 -11.83
C THR A 29 8.27 5.64 -12.90
N GLY A 30 7.47 4.60 -12.63
CA GLY A 30 7.22 3.50 -13.57
C GLY A 30 8.46 2.66 -13.89
N LYS A 31 9.43 2.57 -12.98
CA LYS A 31 10.72 1.88 -13.22
C LYS A 31 10.72 0.39 -12.90
N ILE A 32 9.61 -0.14 -12.41
CA ILE A 32 9.46 -1.57 -12.06
C ILE A 32 8.25 -2.18 -12.77
N LYS A 33 8.39 -3.45 -13.11
CA LYS A 33 7.36 -4.26 -13.76
C LYS A 33 6.38 -4.83 -12.75
N CYS A 34 6.89 -5.45 -11.70
CA CYS A 34 6.08 -6.01 -10.62
C CYS A 34 6.85 -6.04 -9.29
N PHE A 35 6.13 -6.15 -8.18
CA PHE A 35 6.72 -6.26 -6.85
C PHE A 35 5.99 -7.29 -5.99
N LYS A 36 6.71 -7.91 -5.06
CA LYS A 36 6.19 -8.96 -4.18
C LYS A 36 5.67 -8.36 -2.88
N ARG A 37 4.39 -8.58 -2.59
CA ARG A 37 3.79 -8.39 -1.27
C ARG A 37 3.62 -9.73 -0.56
N SER A 38 3.17 -9.66 0.69
CA SER A 38 2.92 -10.81 1.55
C SER A 38 2.03 -11.89 0.91
N ASP A 39 1.10 -11.48 0.06
CA ASP A 39 0.08 -12.34 -0.56
C ASP A 39 0.43 -12.77 -2.00
N GLY A 40 1.34 -12.06 -2.69
CA GLY A 40 1.64 -12.35 -4.09
C GLY A 40 2.44 -11.27 -4.82
N TRP A 41 2.57 -11.43 -6.14
CA TRP A 41 3.20 -10.45 -7.04
C TRP A 41 2.16 -9.48 -7.60
N VAL A 42 2.46 -8.19 -7.57
CA VAL A 42 1.63 -7.10 -8.08
C VAL A 42 2.28 -6.53 -9.33
N ASP A 43 1.63 -6.65 -10.49
CA ASP A 43 2.05 -6.05 -11.75
C ASP A 43 1.65 -4.57 -11.83
N ILE A 44 2.59 -3.70 -12.22
CA ILE A 44 2.39 -2.24 -12.33
C ILE A 44 2.13 -1.82 -13.77
N ILE A 45 2.71 -2.53 -14.74
CA ILE A 45 2.62 -2.16 -16.17
C ILE A 45 1.22 -2.41 -16.75
N ARG A 46 0.41 -3.25 -16.10
CA ARG A 46 -1.02 -3.29 -16.45
C ARG A 46 -1.63 -2.00 -15.93
N ASP A 47 -2.24 -1.24 -16.85
CA ASP A 47 -3.17 -0.11 -16.64
C ASP A 47 -4.24 -0.36 -15.53
N HIS A 48 -4.33 -1.61 -15.07
CA HIS A 48 -5.18 -2.14 -14.02
C HIS A 48 -4.46 -2.42 -12.68
N ALA A 49 -3.25 -1.89 -12.45
CA ALA A 49 -2.59 -1.88 -11.15
C ALA A 49 -3.33 -0.95 -10.18
N SER A 50 -4.57 -1.32 -9.85
CA SER A 50 -5.40 -0.61 -8.88
C SER A 50 -4.69 -0.69 -7.54
N LEU A 51 -3.94 0.36 -7.20
CA LEU A 51 -3.59 0.68 -5.83
C LEU A 51 -4.91 0.79 -5.08
N ARG A 52 -5.31 -0.32 -4.45
CA ARG A 52 -6.45 -0.48 -3.54
C ARG A 52 -7.52 0.57 -3.80
N ASP A 53 -8.34 0.32 -4.81
CA ASP A 53 -9.46 1.16 -5.19
C ASP A 53 -10.21 1.64 -3.94
N TYR A 54 -9.92 2.85 -3.47
CA TYR A 54 -10.58 3.42 -2.28
C TYR A 54 -12.09 3.58 -2.51
N ARG A 55 -12.54 3.53 -3.78
CA ARG A 55 -13.95 3.54 -4.18
C ARG A 55 -14.64 2.18 -4.02
N ASN A 56 -13.89 1.07 -4.06
CA ASN A 56 -14.41 -0.28 -3.82
C ASN A 56 -13.93 -0.85 -2.49
N ALA A 57 -13.69 0.00 -1.49
CA ALA A 57 -13.58 -0.45 -0.12
C ALA A 57 -14.90 -1.14 0.26
N THR A 58 -14.97 -2.45 0.05
CA THR A 58 -15.90 -3.34 0.74
C THR A 58 -15.72 -3.00 2.21
N SER A 59 -16.68 -2.25 2.73
CA SER A 59 -16.66 -1.73 4.08
C SER A 59 -16.54 -2.94 5.00
N TYR A 60 -15.33 -3.21 5.50
CA TYR A 60 -15.09 -4.32 6.40
C TYR A 60 -15.69 -3.91 7.75
N PRO A 61 -16.81 -4.52 8.19
CA PRO A 61 -17.57 -4.06 9.35
C PRO A 61 -17.00 -4.61 10.66
N GLY A 62 -15.69 -4.85 10.71
CA GLY A 62 -15.02 -5.42 11.88
C GLY A 62 -15.06 -4.42 13.06
N PRO A 63 -15.49 -4.85 14.27
CA PRO A 63 -15.59 -4.00 15.46
C PRO A 63 -14.24 -3.51 16.00
N GLU A 64 -13.14 -3.96 15.40
CA GLU A 64 -11.76 -3.60 15.69
C GLU A 64 -11.30 -2.28 15.04
N ARG A 65 -12.19 -1.54 14.36
CA ARG A 65 -11.95 -0.11 14.11
C ARG A 65 -11.86 0.58 15.48
N ARG A 66 -10.70 1.21 15.70
CA ARG A 66 -10.38 2.04 16.88
C ARG A 66 -11.62 2.76 17.38
N ALA A 67 -11.87 2.66 18.68
CA ALA A 67 -12.97 3.32 19.37
C ALA A 67 -13.16 4.75 18.83
N PRO A 68 -14.42 5.20 18.65
CA PRO A 68 -14.67 6.57 18.24
C PRO A 68 -13.90 7.52 19.14
N TRP A 69 -13.28 8.53 18.53
CA TRP A 69 -12.70 9.64 19.27
C TRP A 69 -13.74 10.13 20.27
N PRO A 70 -13.42 10.30 21.57
CA PRO A 70 -14.41 10.72 22.54
C PRO A 70 -15.03 12.04 22.06
N ASP A 71 -16.36 12.03 21.93
CA ASP A 71 -17.15 13.21 21.58
C ASP A 71 -16.76 14.31 22.56
N ALA A 72 -16.46 15.49 22.04
CA ALA A 72 -16.04 16.61 22.85
C ALA A 72 -17.16 16.92 23.86
N GLU A 73 -16.94 16.50 25.10
CA GLU A 73 -17.81 16.77 26.23
C GLU A 73 -18.15 18.27 26.24
N GLN A 74 -19.44 18.54 26.07
CA GLN A 74 -20.05 19.85 26.15
C GLN A 74 -19.53 20.57 27.40
N ARG A 75 -18.61 21.51 27.21
CA ARG A 75 -18.40 22.59 28.18
C ARG A 75 -19.58 23.54 28.04
N LYS A 76 -20.64 23.24 28.77
CA LYS A 76 -21.55 24.26 29.31
C LYS A 76 -21.26 24.37 30.81
N ASP A 77 -20.62 25.46 31.18
CA ASP A 77 -20.96 26.25 32.36
C ASP A 77 -20.73 27.72 32.00
#